data_AF-A0A6N4WD50-F1
#
_entry.id   AF-A0A6N4WD50-F1
#
_cell.length_a   1.000
_cell.length_b   1.000
_cell.length_c   1.000
_cell.angle_alpha   90.00
_cell.angle_beta   90.00
_cell.angle_gamma   90.00
#
_symmetry.space_group_name_H-M   'P 1'
#
loop_
_entity.id
_entity.type
_entity.pdbx_description
1 polymer ?
#
loop_
_entity_poly.entity_id
_entity_poly.type
_entity_poly.pdbx_seq_one_letter_code
_entity_poly.pdbx_strand_id
1 'polypeptide(L)' 'MADYVEAYKITDAEYETFLADVDAAAAFVESCRRHEQDERLVLRPGSDRGVPT' A
#
# COMPACT_ATOMS: atom_id res chain seq x y z
N MET A 1 -8.33 14.63 11.01
CA MET A 1 -7.48 13.46 11.25
C MET A 1 -8.09 12.35 10.43
N ALA A 2 -7.51 12.07 9.27
CA ALA A 2 -8.16 11.18 8.31
C ALA A 2 -7.69 9.74 8.57
N ASP A 3 -8.65 8.87 8.86
CA ASP A 3 -8.46 7.44 9.07
C ASP A 3 -8.29 6.75 7.70
N TYR A 4 -7.16 7.02 7.04
CA TYR A 4 -6.80 6.41 5.77
C TYR A 4 -5.90 5.21 6.00
N VAL A 5 -6.50 4.09 6.42
CA VAL A 5 -5.81 2.81 6.47
C VAL A 5 -6.08 2.08 5.16
N GLU A 6 -5.09 2.07 4.27
CA GLU A 6 -5.07 1.23 3.07
C GLU A 6 -4.21 0.00 3.36
N ALA A 7 -4.77 -1.20 3.15
CA ALA A 7 -4.05 -2.46 3.35
C ALA A 7 -3.94 -3.20 2.02
N TYR A 8 -2.70 -3.42 1.57
CA TYR A 8 -2.38 -4.17 0.36
C TYR A 8 -1.99 -5.60 0.74
N LYS A 9 -2.46 -6.57 -0.05
CA LYS A 9 -2.01 -7.95 0.09
C LYS A 9 -0.61 -8.08 -0.48
N ILE A 10 0.29 -8.65 0.30
CA ILE A 10 1.60 -9.08 -0.15
C ILE A 10 1.69 -10.60 -0.02
N THR A 11 2.57 -11.19 -0.82
CA THR A 11 2.92 -12.61 -0.73
C THR A 11 3.98 -12.85 0.34
N ASP A 12 4.12 -14.09 0.81
CA ASP A 12 5.13 -14.44 1.81
C ASP A 12 6.56 -14.16 1.31
N ALA A 13 6.82 -14.36 0.01
CA ALA A 13 8.12 -14.05 -0.60
C ALA A 13 8.42 -12.54 -0.61
N GLU A 14 7.41 -11.70 -0.86
CA GLU A 14 7.54 -10.24 -0.78
C GLU A 14 7.77 -9.80 0.67
N TYR A 15 7.08 -10.43 1.62
CA TYR A 15 7.29 -10.17 3.04
C TYR A 15 8.72 -10.50 3.50
N GLU A 16 9.26 -11.67 3.13
CA GLU A 16 10.66 -12.02 3.42
C GLU A 16 11.65 -11.04 2.76
N THR A 17 11.36 -10.61 1.53
CA THR A 17 12.18 -9.62 0.82
C THR A 17 12.14 -8.27 1.53
N PHE A 18 10.98 -7.79 1.97
CA PHE A 18 10.84 -6.53 2.70
C PHE A 18 11.47 -6.55 4.09
N LEU A 19 11.53 -7.73 4.73
CA LEU A 19 12.26 -7.90 5.99
C LEU A 19 13.78 -7.82 5.79
N ALA A 20 14.29 -8.31 4.66
CA ALA A 20 15.71 -8.27 4.33
C ALA A 20 16.14 -6.92 3.72
N ASP A 21 15.24 -6.26 2.99
CA ASP A 21 15.48 -5.05 2.21
C ASP A 21 14.38 -4.01 2.43
N VAL A 22 14.70 -3.02 3.25
CA VAL A 22 13.81 -1.89 3.57
C VAL A 22 13.62 -0.95 2.37
N ASP A 23 14.59 -0.84 1.47
CA ASP A 23 14.50 0.01 0.29
C ASP A 23 13.50 -0.60 -0.72
N ALA A 24 13.50 -1.93 -0.86
CA ALA A 24 12.48 -2.64 -1.62
C ALA A 24 11.07 -2.43 -1.03
N ALA A 25 10.94 -2.42 0.29
CA ALA A 25 9.67 -2.13 0.96
C ALA A 25 9.22 -0.67 0.69
N ALA A 26 10.14 0.29 0.75
CA ALA A 26 9.85 1.69 0.45
C ALA A 26 9.40 1.88 -1.01
N ALA A 27 10.08 1.25 -1.96
CA ALA A 27 9.69 1.28 -3.38
C ALA A 27 8.28 0.71 -3.60
N PHE A 28 7.92 -0.35 -2.88
CA PHE A 28 6.58 -0.93 -2.92
C PHE A 28 5.53 0.06 -2.38
N VAL A 29 5.78 0.68 -1.22
CA VAL A 29 4.87 1.71 -0.66
C VAL A 29 4.65 2.86 -1.66
N GLU A 30 5.71 3.32 -2.33
CA GLU A 30 5.58 4.37 -3.35
C GLU A 30 4.73 3.92 -4.55
N SER A 31 4.82 2.65 -4.97
CA SER A 31 3.93 2.11 -6.01
C SER A 31 2.46 2.03 -5.58
N CYS A 32 2.21 1.70 -4.32
CA CYS A 32 0.87 1.75 -3.72
C CYS A 32 0.31 3.18 -3.74
N ARG A 33 1.13 4.18 -3.37
CA ARG A 33 0.74 5.61 -3.43
C ARG A 33 0.44 6.10 -4.84
N ARG A 34 1.07 5.51 -5.86
CA ARG A 34 0.79 5.79 -7.29
C ARG A 34 -0.41 5.04 -7.84
N HIS A 35 -1.09 4.25 -7.00
CA HIS A 35 -2.24 3.41 -7.38
C HIS A 35 -1.88 2.28 -8.36
N GLU A 36 -0.60 1.92 -8.47
CA GLU A 36 -0.12 0.86 -9.37
C GLU A 36 -0.42 -0.55 -8.84
N GLN A 37 -0.74 -0.68 -7.55
CA GLN A 37 -1.01 -1.94 -6.85
C GLN A 37 -2.48 -2.05 -6.40
N ASP A 38 -3.37 -1.23 -6.96
CA ASP A 38 -4.79 -1.18 -6.56
C ASP A 38 -5.53 -2.51 -6.72
N GLU A 39 -5.06 -3.38 -7.63
CA GLU A 39 -5.58 -4.74 -7.79
C GLU A 39 -5.36 -5.63 -6.56
N ARG A 40 -4.37 -5.29 -5.71
CA ARG A 40 -4.01 -6.01 -4.47
C ARG A 40 -4.61 -5.39 -3.22
N LEU A 41 -5.40 -4.33 -3.37
CA LEU A 41 -5.99 -3.59 -2.25
C LEU A 41 -7.08 -4.43 -1.57
N VAL A 42 -6.83 -4.87 -0.34
CA VAL A 42 -7.73 -5.71 0.45
C VAL A 42 -8.73 -4.87 1.22
N LEU A 43 -8.24 -3.75 1.77
CA LEU A 43 -9.07 -2.76 2.43
C LEU A 43 -9.12 -1.52 1.55
N ARG A 44 -10.21 -1.38 0.79
CA ARG A 44 -10.49 -0.14 0.07
C ARG A 44 -10.84 0.97 1.08
N PRO A 45 -10.26 2.16 0.96
CA PRO A 45 -10.79 3.30 1.69
C PRO A 45 -12.23 3.55 1.24
N GLY A 46 -13.05 4.17 2.09
CA GLY A 46 -14.36 4.67 1.67
C GLY A 46 -14.24 5.62 0.46
N SER A 47 -15.35 5.92 -0.22
CA SER A 47 -15.38 6.68 -1.49
C SER A 47 -14.51 7.95 -1.56
N ASP A 48 -14.20 8.57 -0.42
CA ASP A 48 -13.30 9.73 -0.33
C ASP A 48 -11.85 9.30 -0.19
N ARG A 49 -11.27 8.79 -1.27
CA ARG A 49 -9.82 8.51 -1.38
C ARG A 49 -9.05 9.82 -1.52
N GLY A 50 -8.98 10.59 -0.43
CA GLY A 50 -8.33 11.90 -0.39
C GLY A 50 -8.95 12.91 -1.34
N VAL A 51 -10.18 13.36 -1.08
CA VAL A 51 -10.56 14.71 -1.55
C VAL A 51 -9.79 15.69 -0.68
N PRO A 52 -8.87 16.51 -1.23
CA PRO A 52 -8.40 17.67 -0.50
C PRO A 52 -9.60 18.60 -0.30
N THR A 53 -10.09 18.74 0.93
CA THR A 53 -10.87 19.94 1.33
C THR A 53 -9.93 21.11 1.56
#